data_AF-A5FEH9-F1
#
_entry.id   AF-A5FEH9-F1
#
_cell.length_a   1.000
_cell.length_b   1.000
_cell.length_c   1.000
_cell.angle_alpha   90.00
_cell.angle_beta   90.00
_cell.angle_gamma   90.00
#
_symmetry.space_group_name_H-M   'P 1'
#
loop_
_entity.id
_entity.type
_entity.pdbx_description
1 polymer ?
#
loop_
_entity_poly.entity_id
_entity_poly.type
_entity_poly.pdbx_seq_one_letter_code
_entity_poly.pdbx_strand_id
1 'polypeptide(L)'
;MKWITRERPKIDRIACPWLIKNFVDADAEFIYVPFNEVLEKAKKLDAIPFDIPEVEFTHYNEECTFDYIIKKYQIADPAVLIMAKIVRGADTDRHDLAKEAAGLWAISAGLSYNITNDTELLETGLKLYDALYSWAKHLYKQNHLQNSPFENLLHEVYKKFLIEKKTTQKTPLWVKELKNIIQDQIDAQFTFDLKKISSDLELNPSYLSREFSKYFEDLNFGEYVRKLRIEKAINLIQNSNYTLTEIAYMTGFSDQSHFTRIFKLQTGKNPSSYRKNALKSNSDTKGK
;
A
#
# COMPACT_ATOMS: atom_id res chain seq x y z
N MET A 1 30.06 27.90 -17.28
CA MET A 1 31.16 27.64 -16.32
C MET A 1 31.84 26.32 -16.66
N LYS A 2 33.15 26.18 -16.42
CA LYS A 2 33.86 24.91 -16.62
C LYS A 2 33.94 24.13 -15.32
N TRP A 3 33.67 22.85 -15.37
CA TRP A 3 33.71 21.92 -14.24
C TRP A 3 34.65 20.77 -14.58
N ILE A 4 35.41 20.29 -13.60
CA ILE A 4 36.42 19.25 -13.82
C ILE A 4 36.41 18.20 -12.71
N THR A 5 36.54 16.93 -13.09
CA THR A 5 36.66 15.82 -12.15
C THR A 5 37.52 14.71 -12.74
N ARG A 6 37.71 13.63 -11.98
CA ARG A 6 38.48 12.46 -12.42
C ARG A 6 37.72 11.65 -13.47
N GLU A 7 38.46 11.09 -14.41
CA GLU A 7 37.99 10.20 -15.47
C GLU A 7 37.21 8.98 -14.94
N ARG A 8 36.52 8.29 -15.86
CA ARG A 8 35.65 7.15 -15.55
C ARG A 8 34.56 7.52 -14.53
N PRO A 9 33.71 8.52 -14.84
CA PRO A 9 32.66 8.96 -13.95
C PRO A 9 31.62 7.86 -13.74
N LYS A 10 31.02 7.88 -12.56
CA LYS A 10 29.90 7.02 -12.15
C LYS A 10 28.97 7.86 -11.29
N ILE A 11 27.69 7.49 -11.29
CA ILE A 11 26.65 7.98 -10.37
C ILE A 11 26.76 9.49 -10.12
N ASP A 12 27.40 9.93 -9.02
CA ASP A 12 27.49 11.33 -8.60
C ASP A 12 28.23 12.21 -9.61
N ARG A 13 29.31 11.70 -10.23
CA ARG A 13 30.07 12.43 -11.28
C ARG A 13 29.34 12.59 -12.60
N ILE A 14 28.19 11.94 -12.78
CA ILE A 14 27.29 12.12 -13.93
C ILE A 14 26.03 12.88 -13.50
N ALA A 15 25.52 12.60 -12.29
CA ALA A 15 24.38 13.28 -11.71
C ALA A 15 24.63 14.79 -11.53
N CYS A 16 25.81 15.15 -11.02
CA CYS A 16 26.20 16.55 -10.81
C CYS A 16 26.19 17.36 -12.12
N PRO A 17 26.82 16.89 -13.22
CA PRO A 17 26.66 17.52 -14.51
C PRO A 17 25.22 17.71 -14.98
N TRP A 18 24.38 16.69 -14.82
CA TRP A 18 22.96 16.78 -15.17
C TRP A 18 22.25 17.88 -14.36
N LEU A 19 22.47 17.92 -13.05
CA LEU A 19 21.85 18.91 -12.16
C LEU A 19 22.30 20.33 -12.50
N ILE A 20 23.61 20.52 -12.70
CA ILE A 20 24.18 21.82 -13.05
C ILE A 20 23.58 22.32 -14.37
N LYS A 21 23.56 21.49 -15.41
CA LYS A 21 22.99 21.88 -16.72
C LYS A 21 21.52 22.26 -16.67
N ASN A 22 20.73 21.63 -15.80
CA ASN A 22 19.30 21.87 -15.75
C ASN A 22 18.87 22.97 -14.77
N PHE A 23 19.65 23.23 -13.71
CA PHE A 23 19.23 24.09 -12.60
C PHE A 23 20.21 25.20 -12.22
N VAL A 24 21.43 25.19 -12.75
CA VAL A 24 22.48 26.17 -12.38
C VAL A 24 22.99 26.94 -13.59
N ASP A 25 23.45 26.23 -14.61
CA ASP A 25 24.11 26.80 -15.79
C ASP A 25 23.99 25.84 -16.98
N ALA A 26 23.11 26.19 -17.94
CA ALA A 26 22.83 25.38 -19.12
C ALA A 26 24.03 25.23 -20.07
N ASP A 27 24.94 26.20 -20.05
CA ASP A 27 26.14 26.24 -20.89
C ASP A 27 27.37 25.66 -20.17
N ALA A 28 27.16 24.95 -19.05
CA ALA A 28 28.25 24.34 -18.30
C ALA A 28 28.99 23.25 -19.12
N GLU A 29 30.32 23.32 -19.09
CA GLU A 29 31.23 22.36 -19.73
C GLU A 29 31.86 21.44 -18.68
N PHE A 30 32.01 20.15 -18.99
CA PHE A 30 32.53 19.14 -18.08
C PHE A 30 33.76 18.47 -18.65
N ILE A 31 34.83 18.44 -17.85
CA ILE A 31 36.15 17.95 -18.23
C ILE A 31 36.52 16.77 -17.34
N TYR A 32 36.98 15.68 -17.95
CA TYR A 32 37.41 14.46 -17.27
C TYR A 32 38.89 14.21 -17.54
N VAL A 33 39.67 13.98 -16.47
CA VAL A 33 41.12 13.80 -16.54
C VAL A 33 41.60 12.76 -15.52
N PRO A 34 42.81 12.21 -15.63
CA PRO A 34 43.39 11.37 -14.59
C PRO A 34 43.35 12.06 -13.21
N PHE A 35 43.08 11.30 -12.16
CA PHE A 35 42.85 11.84 -10.80
C PHE A 35 43.97 12.78 -10.31
N ASN A 36 45.23 12.40 -10.56
CA ASN A 36 46.42 13.16 -10.19
C ASN A 36 46.57 14.49 -10.95
N GLU A 37 45.83 14.69 -12.04
CA GLU A 37 45.90 15.90 -12.88
C GLU A 37 44.75 16.88 -12.61
N VAL A 38 43.71 16.48 -11.86
CA VAL A 38 42.48 17.28 -11.70
C VAL A 38 42.78 18.67 -11.15
N LEU A 39 43.49 18.79 -10.02
CA LEU A 39 43.75 20.08 -9.37
C LEU A 39 44.68 20.98 -10.19
N GLU A 40 45.67 20.40 -10.86
CA GLU A 40 46.58 21.17 -11.72
C GLU A 40 45.85 21.72 -12.94
N LYS A 41 45.06 20.88 -13.62
CA LYS A 41 44.28 21.29 -14.79
C LYS A 41 43.13 22.21 -14.44
N ALA A 42 42.50 22.05 -13.28
CA ALA A 42 41.48 22.96 -12.76
C ALA A 42 41.99 24.40 -12.72
N LYS A 43 43.18 24.61 -12.14
CA LYS A 43 43.83 25.93 -12.10
C LYS A 43 44.18 26.47 -13.48
N LYS A 44 44.69 25.61 -14.38
CA LYS A 44 45.07 26.01 -15.75
C LYS A 44 43.87 26.39 -16.62
N LEU A 45 42.74 25.72 -16.44
CA LEU A 45 41.55 25.88 -17.27
C LEU A 45 40.50 26.81 -16.65
N ASP A 46 40.78 27.35 -15.46
CA ASP A 46 39.82 28.10 -14.64
C ASP A 46 38.51 27.30 -14.46
N ALA A 47 38.65 26.02 -14.12
CA ALA A 47 37.55 25.08 -13.97
C ALA A 47 37.33 24.73 -12.50
N ILE A 48 36.06 24.59 -12.11
CA ILE A 48 35.64 24.26 -10.75
C ILE A 48 35.80 22.75 -10.53
N PRO A 49 36.70 22.30 -9.63
CA PRO A 49 36.86 20.90 -9.35
C PRO A 49 35.72 20.37 -8.47
N PHE A 50 35.25 19.15 -8.74
CA PHE A 50 34.19 18.51 -7.96
C PHE A 50 34.36 16.98 -7.83
N ASP A 51 33.70 16.39 -6.85
CA ASP A 51 33.77 14.95 -6.49
C ASP A 51 35.21 14.43 -6.34
N ILE A 52 36.05 15.20 -5.65
CA ILE A 52 37.38 14.79 -5.20
C ILE A 52 37.64 15.29 -3.77
N PRO A 53 38.61 14.72 -3.04
CA PRO A 53 38.98 15.23 -1.72
C PRO A 53 39.46 16.70 -1.77
N GLU A 54 39.26 17.43 -0.67
CA GLU A 54 39.82 18.76 -0.41
C GLU A 54 39.35 19.90 -1.33
N VAL A 55 38.22 19.72 -2.04
CA VAL A 55 37.58 20.79 -2.83
C VAL A 55 36.22 21.17 -2.26
N GLU A 56 35.70 22.33 -2.65
CA GLU A 56 34.40 22.82 -2.15
C GLU A 56 33.23 21.91 -2.56
N PHE A 57 33.20 21.46 -3.81
CA PHE A 57 32.14 20.60 -4.32
C PHE A 57 32.52 19.13 -4.12
N THR A 58 32.30 18.63 -2.90
CA THR A 58 32.67 17.27 -2.51
C THR A 58 31.63 16.65 -1.57
N HIS A 59 31.93 15.46 -1.07
CA HIS A 59 31.13 14.75 -0.08
C HIS A 59 31.26 15.38 1.31
N TYR A 60 30.14 15.48 2.02
CA TYR A 60 30.10 15.97 3.40
C TYR A 60 29.26 15.05 4.28
N ASN A 61 29.91 14.40 5.24
CA ASN A 61 29.28 13.39 6.11
C ASN A 61 28.66 12.25 5.28
N GLU A 62 27.34 12.10 5.34
CA GLU A 62 26.57 11.09 4.57
C GLU A 62 26.03 11.63 3.24
N GLU A 63 26.33 12.88 2.89
CA GLU A 63 25.83 13.54 1.68
C GLU A 63 26.88 13.54 0.57
N CYS A 64 26.44 13.27 -0.65
CA CYS A 64 27.32 13.28 -1.83
C CYS A 64 27.42 14.68 -2.45
N THR A 65 28.23 14.83 -3.50
CA THR A 65 28.43 16.12 -4.17
C THR A 65 27.13 16.67 -4.74
N PHE A 66 26.22 15.81 -5.23
CA PHE A 66 24.90 16.21 -5.71
C PHE A 66 24.06 16.93 -4.64
N ASP A 67 24.06 16.40 -3.42
CA ASP A 67 23.37 17.00 -2.28
C ASP A 67 23.96 18.38 -1.92
N TYR A 68 25.29 18.49 -1.97
CA TYR A 68 25.96 19.75 -1.72
C TYR A 68 25.57 20.82 -2.75
N ILE A 69 25.53 20.47 -4.04
CA ILE A 69 25.12 21.41 -5.11
C ILE A 69 23.68 21.88 -4.88
N ILE A 70 22.75 20.98 -4.51
CA ILE A 70 21.38 21.35 -4.18
C ILE A 70 21.35 22.42 -3.07
N LYS A 71 22.11 22.22 -2.00
CA LYS A 71 22.15 23.16 -0.87
C LYS A 71 22.80 24.49 -1.26
N LYS A 72 23.93 24.43 -1.97
CA LYS A 72 24.71 25.61 -2.40
C LYS A 72 23.87 26.53 -3.26
N TYR A 73 23.12 25.98 -4.21
CA TYR A 73 22.29 26.73 -5.16
C TYR A 73 20.82 26.83 -4.76
N GLN A 74 20.45 26.36 -3.56
CA GLN A 74 19.09 26.43 -3.02
C GLN A 74 18.02 25.82 -3.94
N ILE A 75 18.34 24.68 -4.57
CA ILE A 75 17.44 24.01 -5.52
C ILE A 75 16.29 23.35 -4.75
N ALA A 76 15.07 23.86 -4.94
CA ALA A 76 13.89 23.42 -4.19
C ALA A 76 12.92 22.53 -5.01
N ASP A 77 13.30 22.10 -6.21
CA ASP A 77 12.45 21.26 -7.06
C ASP A 77 12.17 19.89 -6.38
N PRO A 78 10.89 19.52 -6.15
CA PRO A 78 10.56 18.29 -5.43
C PRO A 78 11.07 17.00 -6.11
N ALA A 79 11.13 16.96 -7.45
CA ALA A 79 11.62 15.81 -8.18
C ALA A 79 13.15 15.69 -8.03
N VAL A 80 13.87 16.81 -8.04
CA VAL A 80 15.31 16.83 -7.71
C VAL A 80 15.56 16.32 -6.29
N LEU A 81 14.74 16.70 -5.31
CA LEU A 81 14.89 16.22 -3.92
C LEU A 81 14.60 14.72 -3.77
N ILE A 82 13.72 14.15 -4.60
CA ILE A 82 13.54 12.69 -4.69
C ILE A 82 14.80 12.04 -5.28
N MET A 83 15.29 12.58 -6.40
CA MET A 83 16.52 12.09 -7.04
C MET A 83 17.72 12.15 -6.11
N ALA A 84 17.86 13.20 -5.30
CA ALA A 84 18.96 13.37 -4.35
C ALA A 84 19.11 12.16 -3.43
N LYS A 85 17.99 11.64 -2.89
CA LYS A 85 18.00 10.43 -2.06
C LYS A 85 18.45 9.18 -2.82
N ILE A 86 18.04 9.06 -4.08
CA ILE A 86 18.38 7.92 -4.96
C ILE A 86 19.86 7.96 -5.32
N VAL A 87 20.36 9.12 -5.75
CA VAL A 87 21.77 9.35 -6.10
C VAL A 87 22.66 9.09 -4.89
N ARG A 88 22.34 9.68 -3.74
CA ARG A 88 23.05 9.45 -2.48
C ARG A 88 23.12 7.97 -2.13
N GLY A 89 21.98 7.27 -2.13
CA GLY A 89 21.93 5.85 -1.84
C GLY A 89 22.76 4.99 -2.79
N ALA A 90 22.78 5.34 -4.08
CA ALA A 90 23.54 4.62 -5.09
C ALA A 90 25.05 4.88 -4.97
N ASP A 91 25.43 6.13 -4.68
CA ASP A 91 26.84 6.54 -4.64
C ASP A 91 27.56 6.11 -3.35
N THR A 92 26.83 6.12 -2.22
CA THR A 92 27.39 5.74 -0.91
C THR A 92 27.16 4.27 -0.54
N ASP A 93 26.76 3.42 -1.49
CA ASP A 93 26.39 2.00 -1.27
C ASP A 93 25.33 1.79 -0.15
N ARG A 94 24.47 2.80 0.04
CA ARG A 94 23.36 2.80 0.99
C ARG A 94 22.05 2.60 0.24
N HIS A 95 21.93 1.45 -0.40
CA HIS A 95 20.77 1.08 -1.22
C HIS A 95 19.45 1.01 -0.41
N ASP A 96 19.51 1.04 0.91
CA ASP A 96 18.37 1.17 1.80
C ASP A 96 17.70 2.55 1.78
N LEU A 97 18.41 3.61 1.35
CA LEU A 97 17.88 4.98 1.32
C LEU A 97 16.76 5.18 0.30
N ALA A 98 16.81 4.44 -0.80
CA ALA A 98 15.78 4.44 -1.84
C ALA A 98 15.79 3.11 -2.60
N LYS A 99 14.62 2.57 -2.89
CA LYS A 99 14.50 1.26 -3.59
C LYS A 99 15.17 1.30 -4.98
N GLU A 100 15.18 2.46 -5.60
CA GLU A 100 15.73 2.74 -6.91
C GLU A 100 17.26 2.81 -6.92
N ALA A 101 17.90 3.01 -5.76
CA ALA A 101 19.34 3.25 -5.64
C ALA A 101 20.17 2.07 -6.16
N ALA A 102 19.84 0.83 -5.78
CA ALA A 102 20.54 -0.36 -6.26
C ALA A 102 20.46 -0.50 -7.80
N GLY A 103 19.31 -0.14 -8.38
CA GLY A 103 19.11 -0.15 -9.84
C GLY A 103 19.94 0.92 -10.53
N LEU A 104 19.96 2.14 -9.99
CA LEU A 104 20.77 3.24 -10.50
C LEU A 104 22.26 2.91 -10.45
N TRP A 105 22.73 2.32 -9.34
CA TRP A 105 24.10 1.83 -9.21
C TRP A 105 24.43 0.79 -10.29
N ALA A 106 23.57 -0.24 -10.44
CA ALA A 106 23.81 -1.32 -11.40
C ALA A 106 23.90 -0.81 -12.85
N ILE A 107 22.97 0.06 -13.26
CA ILE A 107 22.97 0.67 -14.59
C ILE A 107 24.20 1.57 -14.79
N SER A 108 24.50 2.44 -13.83
CA SER A 108 25.63 3.36 -13.92
C SER A 108 26.97 2.63 -13.97
N ALA A 109 27.14 1.57 -13.17
CA ALA A 109 28.33 0.73 -13.19
C ALA A 109 28.47 0.00 -14.55
N GLY A 110 27.38 -0.53 -15.09
CA GLY A 110 27.36 -1.18 -16.41
C GLY A 110 27.68 -0.21 -17.55
N LEU A 111 27.10 0.99 -17.55
CA LEU A 111 27.41 2.04 -18.54
C LEU A 111 28.89 2.43 -18.48
N SER A 112 29.42 2.67 -17.28
CA SER A 112 30.83 3.00 -17.07
C SER A 112 31.77 1.85 -17.46
N TYR A 113 31.32 0.60 -17.40
CA TYR A 113 32.10 -0.56 -17.90
C TYR A 113 32.11 -0.61 -19.43
N ASN A 114 30.93 -0.44 -20.07
CA ASN A 114 30.75 -0.60 -21.51
C ASN A 114 31.30 0.58 -22.33
N ILE A 115 31.18 1.81 -21.82
CA ILE A 115 31.57 3.03 -22.52
C ILE A 115 32.86 3.56 -21.90
N THR A 116 33.92 3.58 -22.69
CA THR A 116 35.25 4.02 -22.20
C THR A 116 35.53 5.49 -22.46
N ASN A 117 34.81 6.11 -23.39
CA ASN A 117 34.87 7.53 -23.68
C ASN A 117 34.01 8.31 -22.68
N ASP A 118 34.62 9.16 -21.86
CA ASP A 118 33.92 9.86 -20.78
C ASP A 118 32.89 10.88 -21.29
N THR A 119 33.09 11.48 -22.46
CA THR A 119 32.11 12.40 -23.08
C THR A 119 30.88 11.63 -23.54
N GLU A 120 31.05 10.50 -24.22
CA GLU A 120 29.95 9.63 -24.64
C GLU A 120 29.19 9.03 -23.44
N LEU A 121 29.94 8.66 -22.39
CA LEU A 121 29.38 8.18 -21.14
C LEU A 121 28.54 9.26 -20.45
N LEU A 122 29.03 10.51 -20.42
CA LEU A 122 28.27 11.64 -19.91
C LEU A 122 26.99 11.85 -20.71
N GLU A 123 27.06 11.95 -22.05
CA GLU A 123 25.88 12.15 -22.91
C GLU A 123 24.82 11.06 -22.72
N THR A 124 25.25 9.80 -22.58
CA THR A 124 24.37 8.67 -22.32
C THR A 124 23.77 8.75 -20.90
N GLY A 125 24.60 9.10 -19.92
CA GLY A 125 24.19 9.29 -18.54
C GLY A 125 23.20 10.44 -18.35
N LEU A 126 23.35 11.54 -19.08
CA LEU A 126 22.40 12.66 -19.04
C LEU A 126 20.98 12.20 -19.41
N LYS A 127 20.82 11.35 -20.43
CA LYS A 127 19.52 10.77 -20.82
C LYS A 127 18.92 9.89 -19.73
N LEU A 128 19.77 9.14 -19.00
CA LEU A 128 19.33 8.34 -17.86
C LEU A 128 18.77 9.25 -16.75
N TYR A 129 19.43 10.36 -16.45
CA TYR A 129 18.96 11.31 -15.45
C TYR A 129 17.73 12.12 -15.91
N ASP A 130 17.58 12.42 -17.21
CA ASP A 130 16.33 12.98 -17.75
C ASP A 130 15.13 12.03 -17.55
N ALA A 131 15.35 10.74 -17.79
CA ALA A 131 14.34 9.71 -17.56
C ALA A 131 14.01 9.57 -16.06
N LEU A 132 15.04 9.57 -15.21
CA LEU A 132 14.86 9.50 -13.75
C LEU A 132 14.13 10.73 -13.21
N TYR A 133 14.44 11.93 -13.70
CA TYR A 133 13.73 13.16 -13.36
C TYR A 133 12.28 13.13 -13.81
N SER A 134 12.01 12.71 -15.06
CA SER A 134 10.66 12.58 -15.58
C SER A 134 9.82 11.60 -14.73
N TRP A 135 10.42 10.49 -14.33
CA TRP A 135 9.80 9.55 -13.39
C TRP A 135 9.55 10.21 -12.03
N ALA A 136 10.55 10.87 -11.44
CA ALA A 136 10.44 11.52 -10.14
C ALA A 136 9.38 12.64 -10.14
N LYS A 137 9.20 13.33 -11.27
CA LYS A 137 8.26 14.43 -11.43
C LYS A 137 6.83 13.98 -11.69
N HIS A 138 6.65 12.93 -12.47
CA HIS A 138 5.33 12.58 -13.03
C HIS A 138 4.82 11.20 -12.62
N LEU A 139 5.72 10.25 -12.34
CA LEU A 139 5.38 8.82 -12.27
C LEU A 139 5.70 8.17 -10.91
N TYR A 140 6.44 8.82 -10.01
CA TYR A 140 6.91 8.18 -8.77
C TYR A 140 5.80 7.71 -7.80
N LYS A 141 4.57 8.22 -7.96
CA LYS A 141 3.38 7.77 -7.21
C LYS A 141 2.54 6.74 -7.97
N GLN A 142 2.84 6.48 -9.23
CA GLN A 142 2.11 5.53 -10.05
C GLN A 142 2.65 4.13 -9.78
N ASN A 143 1.78 3.20 -9.42
CA ASN A 143 2.14 1.80 -9.39
C ASN A 143 2.18 1.29 -10.83
N HIS A 144 3.18 0.48 -11.20
CA HIS A 144 3.27 -0.08 -12.57
C HIS A 144 2.03 -0.89 -12.98
N LEU A 145 1.25 -1.36 -12.00
CA LEU A 145 0.00 -2.08 -12.21
C LEU A 145 -1.21 -1.17 -12.45
N GLN A 146 -1.12 0.14 -12.17
CA GLN A 146 -2.21 1.08 -12.39
C GLN A 146 -2.48 1.23 -13.88
N ASN A 147 -3.73 0.95 -14.28
CA ASN A 147 -4.17 0.86 -15.67
C ASN A 147 -3.56 -0.32 -16.45
N SER A 148 -3.05 -1.34 -15.74
CA SER A 148 -2.66 -2.57 -16.42
C SER A 148 -3.88 -3.24 -17.09
N PRO A 149 -3.70 -3.95 -18.20
CA PRO A 149 -4.78 -4.72 -18.83
C PRO A 149 -5.48 -5.66 -17.84
N PHE A 150 -4.75 -6.19 -16.86
CA PHE A 150 -5.30 -7.05 -15.81
C PHE A 150 -6.19 -6.28 -14.82
N GLU A 151 -5.77 -5.11 -14.35
CA GLU A 151 -6.60 -4.28 -13.46
C GLU A 151 -7.88 -3.82 -14.18
N ASN A 152 -7.77 -3.42 -15.44
CA ASN A 152 -8.91 -3.06 -16.28
C ASN A 152 -9.87 -4.24 -16.46
N LEU A 153 -9.34 -5.44 -16.75
CA LEU A 153 -10.14 -6.66 -16.86
C LEU A 153 -10.82 -7.01 -15.54
N LEU A 154 -10.12 -6.90 -14.41
CA LEU A 154 -10.70 -7.14 -13.09
C LEU A 154 -11.81 -6.13 -12.80
N HIS A 155 -11.60 -4.85 -13.13
CA HIS A 155 -12.62 -3.81 -13.03
C HIS A 155 -13.84 -4.09 -13.91
N GLU A 156 -13.64 -4.58 -15.14
CA GLU A 156 -14.72 -4.98 -16.05
C GLU A 156 -15.51 -6.18 -15.52
N VAL A 157 -14.82 -7.23 -15.07
CA VAL A 157 -15.45 -8.40 -14.45
C VAL A 157 -16.24 -7.98 -13.21
N TYR A 158 -15.66 -7.14 -12.35
CA TYR A 158 -16.31 -6.65 -11.15
C TYR A 158 -17.55 -5.80 -11.48
N LYS A 159 -17.46 -4.90 -12.46
CA LYS A 159 -18.61 -4.13 -12.96
C LYS A 159 -19.69 -5.04 -13.51
N LYS A 160 -19.34 -6.04 -14.33
CA LYS A 160 -20.31 -6.99 -14.90
C LYS A 160 -21.02 -7.76 -13.79
N PHE A 161 -20.29 -8.24 -12.78
CA PHE A 161 -20.86 -8.94 -11.64
C PHE A 161 -21.76 -8.03 -10.77
N LEU A 162 -21.39 -6.76 -10.58
CA LEU A 162 -22.20 -5.78 -9.87
C LEU A 162 -23.46 -5.37 -10.65
N ILE A 163 -23.38 -5.29 -11.98
CA ILE A 163 -24.50 -4.97 -12.86
C ILE A 163 -25.46 -6.16 -12.92
N GLU A 164 -24.95 -7.38 -13.07
CA GLU A 164 -25.75 -8.62 -13.03
C GLU A 164 -26.46 -8.80 -11.68
N LYS A 165 -25.83 -8.38 -10.56
CA LYS A 165 -26.50 -8.30 -9.25
C LYS A 165 -27.53 -7.18 -9.11
N LYS A 166 -27.47 -6.11 -9.92
CA LYS A 166 -28.47 -5.00 -9.89
C LYS A 166 -29.69 -5.27 -10.76
N THR A 167 -29.67 -6.28 -11.63
CA THR A 167 -30.81 -6.68 -12.48
C THR A 167 -31.73 -7.74 -11.86
N THR A 168 -31.84 -7.81 -10.54
CA THR A 168 -32.88 -8.58 -9.85
C THR A 168 -33.79 -7.61 -9.07
N GLN A 169 -35.06 -7.56 -9.49
CA GLN A 169 -36.25 -7.01 -8.83
C GLN A 169 -36.07 -5.87 -7.80
N LYS A 170 -36.75 -4.73 -8.02
CA LYS A 170 -36.96 -3.68 -7.01
C LYS A 170 -37.21 -4.33 -5.64
N THR A 171 -36.24 -4.19 -4.73
CA THR A 171 -36.35 -4.73 -3.37
C THR A 171 -37.63 -4.19 -2.73
N PRO A 172 -38.61 -5.04 -2.39
CA PRO A 172 -39.86 -4.59 -1.80
C PRO A 172 -39.59 -3.79 -0.51
N LEU A 173 -40.45 -2.82 -0.21
CA LEU A 173 -40.33 -1.99 1.00
C LEU A 173 -40.30 -2.84 2.27
N TRP A 174 -41.14 -3.88 2.33
CA TRP A 174 -41.19 -4.80 3.45
C TRP A 174 -39.86 -5.50 3.74
N VAL A 175 -39.00 -5.70 2.73
CA VAL A 175 -37.66 -6.31 2.93
C VAL A 175 -36.75 -5.36 3.70
N LYS A 176 -36.83 -4.05 3.43
CA LYS A 176 -36.06 -3.04 4.15
C LYS A 176 -36.56 -2.90 5.58
N GLU A 177 -37.88 -2.85 5.76
CA GLU A 177 -38.51 -2.77 7.08
C GLU A 177 -38.20 -4.01 7.93
N LEU A 178 -38.25 -5.20 7.33
CA LEU A 178 -37.88 -6.44 8.01
C LEU A 178 -36.42 -6.44 8.47
N LYS A 179 -35.48 -5.90 7.68
CA LYS A 179 -34.08 -5.76 8.11
C LYS A 179 -33.95 -4.88 9.35
N ASN A 180 -34.69 -3.78 9.40
CA ASN A 180 -34.70 -2.88 10.56
C ASN A 180 -35.29 -3.59 11.79
N ILE A 181 -36.44 -4.26 11.64
CA ILE A 181 -37.06 -5.05 12.73
C ILE A 181 -36.10 -6.11 13.26
N ILE A 182 -35.39 -6.81 12.36
CA ILE A 182 -34.42 -7.83 12.76
C ILE A 182 -33.28 -7.21 13.55
N GLN A 183 -32.75 -6.07 13.11
CA GLN A 183 -31.68 -5.36 13.80
C GLN A 183 -32.12 -4.90 15.19
N ASP A 184 -33.30 -4.29 15.31
CA ASP A 184 -33.84 -3.85 16.60
C ASP A 184 -34.06 -5.03 17.57
N GLN A 185 -34.52 -6.18 17.06
CA GLN A 185 -34.73 -7.38 17.87
C GLN A 185 -33.41 -8.04 18.32
N ILE A 186 -32.33 -7.94 17.53
CA ILE A 186 -30.98 -8.35 17.93
C ILE A 186 -30.49 -7.53 19.12
N ASP A 187 -30.77 -6.23 19.11
CA ASP A 187 -30.26 -5.30 20.12
C ASP A 187 -31.06 -5.33 21.43
N ALA A 188 -32.34 -5.76 21.38
CA ALA A 188 -33.21 -5.85 22.55
C ALA A 188 -33.18 -7.22 23.26
N GLN A 189 -33.65 -8.32 22.64
CA GLN A 189 -33.84 -9.60 23.36
C GLN A 189 -33.83 -10.88 22.49
N PHE A 190 -33.45 -10.84 21.21
CA PHE A 190 -33.40 -12.02 20.32
C PHE A 190 -34.73 -12.80 20.19
N THR A 191 -35.86 -12.12 20.41
CA THR A 191 -37.21 -12.67 20.27
C THR A 191 -37.71 -12.51 18.84
N PHE A 192 -37.53 -13.56 18.04
CA PHE A 192 -38.00 -13.61 16.66
C PHE A 192 -39.24 -14.49 16.56
N ASP A 193 -40.39 -13.87 16.28
CA ASP A 193 -41.62 -14.58 15.94
C ASP A 193 -42.08 -14.13 14.55
N LEU A 194 -42.05 -15.06 13.61
CA LEU A 194 -42.47 -14.82 12.22
C LEU A 194 -43.91 -14.31 12.16
N LYS A 195 -44.83 -14.79 13.02
CA LYS A 195 -46.24 -14.36 13.01
C LYS A 195 -46.37 -12.90 13.43
N LYS A 196 -45.65 -12.51 14.49
CA LYS A 196 -45.62 -11.13 14.98
C LYS A 196 -45.02 -10.20 13.92
N ILE A 197 -43.85 -10.56 13.40
CA ILE A 197 -43.15 -9.79 12.36
C ILE A 197 -44.00 -9.65 11.09
N SER A 198 -44.70 -10.71 10.69
CA SER A 198 -45.62 -10.65 9.55
C SER A 198 -46.77 -9.68 9.80
N SER A 199 -47.30 -9.65 11.02
CA SER A 199 -48.38 -8.74 11.41
C SER A 199 -47.90 -7.28 11.45
N ASP A 200 -46.71 -7.03 12.00
CA ASP A 200 -46.08 -5.71 12.08
C ASP A 200 -45.79 -5.13 10.68
N LEU A 201 -45.56 -6.00 9.69
CA LEU A 201 -45.32 -5.64 8.28
C LEU A 201 -46.60 -5.67 7.41
N GLU A 202 -47.77 -5.93 8.00
CA GLU A 202 -49.03 -6.12 7.28
C GLU A 202 -48.97 -7.21 6.17
N LEU A 203 -48.16 -8.24 6.39
CA LEU A 203 -47.97 -9.36 5.46
C LEU A 203 -48.63 -10.65 5.95
N ASN A 204 -49.01 -11.50 5.00
CA ASN A 204 -49.38 -12.87 5.31
C ASN A 204 -48.13 -13.70 5.70
N PRO A 205 -48.14 -14.43 6.84
CA PRO A 205 -46.98 -15.23 7.27
C PRO A 205 -46.50 -16.27 6.27
N SER A 206 -47.42 -16.88 5.51
CA SER A 206 -47.07 -17.85 4.47
C SER A 206 -46.42 -17.18 3.27
N TYR A 207 -46.81 -15.95 2.93
CA TYR A 207 -46.15 -15.16 1.90
C TYR A 207 -44.73 -14.79 2.34
N LEU A 208 -44.59 -14.24 3.55
CA LEU A 208 -43.30 -13.86 4.10
C LEU A 208 -42.34 -15.06 4.13
N SER A 209 -42.79 -16.21 4.64
CA SER A 209 -41.97 -17.42 4.70
C SER A 209 -41.50 -17.92 3.33
N ARG A 210 -42.33 -17.78 2.28
CA ARG A 210 -42.00 -18.23 0.91
C ARG A 210 -41.02 -17.28 0.22
N GLU A 211 -41.18 -15.98 0.43
CA GLU A 211 -40.35 -14.97 -0.22
C GLU A 211 -39.07 -14.66 0.53
N PHE A 212 -38.96 -15.02 1.82
CA PHE A 212 -37.83 -14.67 2.67
C PHE A 212 -36.47 -15.08 2.08
N SER A 213 -36.30 -16.33 1.66
CA SER A 213 -35.00 -16.82 1.18
C SER A 213 -34.46 -16.04 -0.02
N LYS A 214 -35.34 -15.54 -0.90
CA LYS A 214 -34.97 -14.74 -2.08
C LYS A 214 -34.20 -13.46 -1.73
N TYR A 215 -34.38 -12.93 -0.52
CA TYR A 215 -33.80 -11.66 -0.10
C TYR A 215 -32.81 -11.78 1.07
N PHE A 216 -32.70 -12.94 1.70
CA PHE A 216 -31.93 -13.18 2.92
C PHE A 216 -31.01 -14.40 2.78
N GLU A 217 -29.99 -14.26 1.93
CA GLU A 217 -28.89 -15.23 1.75
C GLU A 217 -29.33 -16.65 1.35
N ASP A 218 -30.46 -16.79 0.65
CA ASP A 218 -31.05 -18.09 0.29
C ASP A 218 -31.37 -18.97 1.51
N LEU A 219 -31.46 -18.38 2.71
CA LEU A 219 -31.81 -19.06 3.96
C LEU A 219 -33.29 -18.88 4.26
N ASN A 220 -33.93 -19.89 4.88
CA ASN A 220 -35.25 -19.67 5.46
C ASN A 220 -35.17 -18.81 6.74
N PHE A 221 -36.31 -18.25 7.16
CA PHE A 221 -36.36 -17.36 8.34
C PHE A 221 -35.72 -17.97 9.59
N GLY A 222 -36.01 -19.25 9.88
CA GLY A 222 -35.46 -19.93 11.05
C GLY A 222 -33.96 -20.22 10.96
N GLU A 223 -33.43 -20.48 9.76
CA GLU A 223 -31.99 -20.58 9.50
C GLU A 223 -31.28 -19.26 9.70
N TYR A 224 -31.85 -18.19 9.14
CA TYR A 224 -31.31 -16.86 9.24
C TYR A 224 -31.26 -16.37 10.69
N VAL A 225 -32.35 -16.54 11.45
CA VAL A 225 -32.37 -16.23 12.88
C VAL A 225 -31.32 -17.04 13.65
N ARG A 226 -31.19 -18.35 13.39
CA ARG A 226 -30.16 -19.18 14.04
C ARG A 226 -28.76 -18.68 13.73
N LYS A 227 -28.48 -18.30 12.47
CA LYS A 227 -27.20 -17.72 12.07
C LYS A 227 -26.88 -16.47 12.88
N LEU A 228 -27.80 -15.51 12.94
CA LEU A 228 -27.63 -14.26 13.70
C LEU A 228 -27.40 -14.52 15.20
N ARG A 229 -28.11 -15.48 15.79
CA ARG A 229 -27.91 -15.90 17.19
C ARG A 229 -26.49 -16.42 17.42
N ILE A 230 -25.95 -17.22 16.51
CA ILE A 230 -24.59 -17.75 16.60
C ILE A 230 -23.55 -16.64 16.40
N GLU A 231 -23.75 -15.72 15.47
CA GLU A 231 -22.84 -14.58 15.27
C GLU A 231 -22.73 -13.71 16.52
N LYS A 232 -23.86 -13.39 17.16
CA LYS A 232 -23.85 -12.70 18.46
C LYS A 232 -23.18 -13.53 19.56
N ALA A 233 -23.44 -14.84 19.59
CA ALA A 233 -22.81 -15.73 20.58
C ALA A 233 -21.29 -15.77 20.42
N ILE A 234 -20.77 -15.75 19.19
CA ILE A 234 -19.33 -15.66 18.92
C ILE A 234 -18.77 -14.36 19.51
N ASN A 235 -19.44 -13.22 19.26
CA ASN A 235 -19.03 -11.93 19.80
C ASN A 235 -19.01 -11.93 21.33
N LEU A 236 -20.04 -12.47 21.99
CA LEU A 236 -20.09 -12.59 23.45
C LEU A 236 -19.02 -13.53 23.99
N ILE A 237 -18.75 -14.66 23.32
CA ILE A 237 -17.71 -15.61 23.73
C ILE A 237 -16.31 -14.98 23.68
N GLN A 238 -16.07 -14.09 22.71
CA GLN A 238 -14.77 -13.43 22.52
C GLN A 238 -14.56 -12.22 23.43
N ASN A 239 -15.62 -11.45 23.68
CA ASN A 239 -15.52 -10.12 24.29
C ASN A 239 -16.12 -10.02 25.70
N SER A 240 -16.57 -11.13 26.29
CA SER A 240 -17.18 -11.12 27.63
C SER A 240 -16.80 -12.35 28.45
N ASN A 241 -17.08 -12.27 29.76
CA ASN A 241 -16.86 -13.37 30.70
C ASN A 241 -18.13 -14.17 31.03
N TYR A 242 -19.24 -13.91 30.32
CA TYR A 242 -20.50 -14.63 30.53
C TYR A 242 -20.29 -16.14 30.39
N THR A 243 -20.94 -16.93 31.21
CA THR A 243 -21.01 -18.39 31.11
C THR A 243 -21.67 -18.81 29.80
N LEU A 244 -21.42 -20.04 29.34
CA LEU A 244 -22.09 -20.56 28.14
C LEU A 244 -23.61 -20.66 28.31
N THR A 245 -24.06 -20.84 29.55
CA THR A 245 -25.48 -20.82 29.92
C THR A 245 -26.07 -19.42 29.74
N GLU A 246 -25.42 -18.38 30.27
CA GLU A 246 -25.85 -16.99 30.09
C GLU A 246 -25.86 -16.59 28.62
N ILE A 247 -24.80 -16.93 27.86
CA ILE A 247 -24.73 -16.61 26.42
C ILE A 247 -25.86 -17.32 25.64
N ALA A 248 -26.19 -18.57 25.99
CA ALA A 248 -27.31 -19.27 25.37
C ALA A 248 -28.63 -18.48 25.57
N TYR A 249 -28.91 -18.04 26.79
CA TYR A 249 -30.13 -17.25 27.07
C TYR A 249 -30.09 -15.86 26.44
N MET A 250 -28.98 -15.15 26.51
CA MET A 250 -28.81 -13.81 25.91
C MET A 250 -28.94 -13.82 24.38
N THR A 251 -28.68 -14.95 23.75
CA THR A 251 -28.84 -15.14 22.30
C THR A 251 -30.14 -15.87 21.94
N GLY A 252 -31.09 -15.97 22.87
CA GLY A 252 -32.45 -16.45 22.62
C GLY A 252 -32.58 -17.97 22.46
N PHE A 253 -31.63 -18.76 22.96
CA PHE A 253 -31.81 -20.22 23.10
C PHE A 253 -32.52 -20.55 24.42
N SER A 254 -33.34 -21.60 24.37
CA SER A 254 -34.08 -22.14 25.53
C SER A 254 -33.16 -22.79 26.57
N ASP A 255 -32.01 -23.32 26.12
CA ASP A 255 -31.09 -24.06 26.97
C ASP A 255 -29.69 -24.16 26.32
N GLN A 256 -28.69 -24.41 27.15
CA GLN A 256 -27.30 -24.50 26.74
C GLN A 256 -26.99 -25.70 25.83
N SER A 257 -27.70 -26.82 25.99
CA SER A 257 -27.47 -28.05 25.21
C SER A 257 -27.86 -27.83 23.75
N HIS A 258 -29.03 -27.22 23.52
CA HIS A 258 -29.50 -26.81 22.21
C HIS A 258 -28.56 -25.79 21.57
N PHE A 259 -28.17 -24.75 22.32
CA PHE A 259 -27.17 -23.78 21.88
C PHE A 259 -25.88 -24.44 21.41
N THR A 260 -25.31 -25.34 22.23
CA THR A 260 -24.04 -26.01 21.94
C THR A 260 -24.11 -26.83 20.66
N ARG A 261 -25.20 -27.55 20.43
CA ARG A 261 -25.43 -28.34 19.21
C ARG A 261 -25.47 -27.45 17.97
N ILE A 262 -26.23 -26.35 18.01
CA ILE A 262 -26.36 -25.43 16.88
C ILE A 262 -25.06 -24.66 16.62
N PHE A 263 -24.38 -24.21 17.67
CA PHE A 263 -23.09 -23.54 17.56
C PHE A 263 -22.05 -24.45 16.91
N LYS A 264 -21.96 -25.72 17.32
CA LYS A 264 -21.06 -26.69 16.69
C LYS A 264 -21.41 -26.93 15.23
N LEU A 265 -22.70 -27.05 14.91
CA LEU A 265 -23.16 -27.27 13.54
C LEU A 265 -22.74 -26.14 12.60
N GLN A 266 -22.81 -24.89 13.06
CA GLN A 266 -22.46 -23.73 12.23
C GLN A 266 -20.97 -23.37 12.23
N THR A 267 -20.27 -23.54 13.36
CA THR A 267 -18.86 -23.11 13.49
C THR A 267 -17.85 -24.24 13.35
N GLY A 268 -18.32 -25.49 13.30
CA GLY A 268 -17.48 -26.70 13.32
C GLY A 268 -16.83 -27.01 14.67
N LYS A 269 -16.98 -26.14 15.69
CA LYS A 269 -16.30 -26.25 16.98
C LYS A 269 -17.29 -26.07 18.14
N ASN A 270 -16.99 -26.67 19.29
CA ASN A 270 -17.80 -26.45 20.49
C ASN A 270 -17.55 -25.03 21.07
N PRO A 271 -18.56 -24.38 21.68
CA PRO A 271 -18.41 -23.04 22.28
C PRO A 271 -17.28 -22.95 23.30
N SER A 272 -17.11 -23.98 24.13
CA SER A 272 -16.06 -24.05 25.15
C SER A 272 -14.65 -24.08 24.53
N SER A 273 -14.47 -24.86 23.47
CA SER A 273 -13.22 -24.89 22.70
C SER A 273 -12.96 -23.56 21.99
N TYR A 274 -14.02 -22.92 21.50
CA TYR A 274 -13.95 -21.61 20.86
C TYR A 274 -13.43 -20.54 21.84
N ARG A 275 -13.93 -20.53 23.07
CA ARG A 275 -13.46 -19.63 24.14
C ARG A 275 -11.99 -19.84 24.49
N LYS A 276 -11.54 -21.09 24.64
CA LYS A 276 -10.14 -21.40 24.99
C LYS A 276 -9.15 -20.91 23.92
N ASN A 277 -9.52 -20.98 22.65
CA ASN A 277 -8.66 -20.52 21.55
C ASN A 277 -8.61 -18.99 21.42
N ALA A 278 -9.72 -18.30 21.72
CA ALA A 278 -9.75 -16.84 21.79
C ALA A 278 -8.84 -16.30 22.92
N LEU A 279 -8.78 -17.00 24.06
CA LEU A 279 -7.91 -16.60 25.17
C LEU A 279 -6.42 -16.84 24.88
N LYS A 280 -6.05 -17.91 24.15
CA LYS A 280 -4.66 -18.18 23.75
C LYS A 280 -4.12 -17.19 22.71
N SER A 281 -4.96 -16.73 21.79
CA SER A 281 -4.54 -15.75 20.76
C SER A 281 -4.31 -14.34 21.33
N ASN A 282 -5.02 -13.97 22.41
CA ASN A 282 -4.83 -12.70 23.10
C ASN A 282 -3.66 -12.68 24.11
N SER A 283 -3.12 -13.84 24.53
CA SER A 283 -1.93 -13.89 25.40
C SER A 283 -0.62 -13.73 24.62
N ASP A 284 -0.57 -14.15 23.35
CA ASP A 284 0.66 -14.08 22.53
C ASP A 284 0.95 -12.69 21.95
N THR A 285 0.04 -11.72 22.11
CA THR A 285 0.21 -10.33 21.65
C THR A 285 0.63 -9.33 22.74
N LYS A 286 0.80 -9.77 23.99
CA LYS A 286 1.28 -8.94 25.12
C LYS A 286 2.62 -9.39 25.70
N GLY A 287 3.50 -9.92 24.87
CA GLY A 287 4.84 -10.35 25.28
C GLY A 287 5.85 -10.24 24.15
N LYS A 288 6.23 -9.02 23.79
CA LYS A 288 7.52 -8.68 23.18
C LYS A 288 8.02 -7.39 23.82
#